data_AF-A0A9D5ECC1-F1
#
_entry.id   AF-A0A9D5ECC1-F1
#
_cell.length_a   1.000
_cell.length_b   1.000
_cell.length_c   1.000
_cell.angle_alpha   90.00
_cell.angle_beta   90.00
_cell.angle_gamma   90.00
#
_symmetry.space_group_name_H-M   'P 1'
#
loop_
_entity.id
_entity.type
_entity.pdbx_description
1 polymer ?
#
loop_
_entity_poly.entity_id
_entity_poly.type
_entity_poly.pdbx_seq_one_letter_code
_entity_poly.pdbx_strand_id
1 'polypeptide(L)'
;MDSTLSRAGLVSLLVFVALAAAAIQPGESRADHLACHSPFRGFDFDTYEFEDYVTKYSQAIELAAAGKAVPAPYTLSTGETIDVSYQGLKKGPRAARAAESTSVGIPPAIYKSIAWVESALSAWGNASGSVPFGGVGPTLISTDCGYGIGQITSGMGHASAPPALEYGVPSARQAIIGTHPLFNIGEGVRILADKWNSAPRFRPIAGNGDPAALEDWYYAVWSYNGFAFSNHPLNPVRNPLRGAVWNCGDKSAPGYSSFVRSDYTYPELVYGCLRYAPAMPAAVATAQSNADSEVTAAAVGGPFNAGDTVVVVGTGDCLKVRATPTTDQVACVPDGTQMEILGGPQTGIGGNAFWNVRVKTGASQGVVGWSADLFLSKQTATPAPSPTPPSTPPPTIPNVDPANRYWLPQRFFMPDFGSAAVAEAFKPQHFLDCQEAGFSGGCPAMDYPTTIPERNVVPHADTTPPPNQSLVSTFLGDPKLQYSGPTTLTLRVESSGVATNGVVTVKNVGTWIAPFRVRTTADWIVVYHPGDSTRTIDGSVAIGADTDVVTQQATASKPRLAVKGRDSVLVITLDPALMPEGAFTGKVYIEPLFGGGGVFTVNVAASKGATTGLPFRNVLPALASEGSP
;
A
#
# COMPACT_ATOMS: atom_id res chain seq x y z
N MET A 1 48.05 13.85 47.69
CA MET A 1 47.32 12.67 47.20
C MET A 1 45.81 12.90 47.10
N ASP A 2 45.27 14.07 47.48
CA ASP A 2 43.81 14.28 47.57
C ASP A 2 43.11 14.86 46.31
N SER A 3 43.83 15.41 45.33
CA SER A 3 43.19 16.02 44.15
C SER A 3 42.86 15.01 43.02
N THR A 4 43.56 13.89 42.98
CA THR A 4 43.36 12.83 41.97
C THR A 4 42.20 11.89 42.31
N LEU A 5 41.98 11.61 43.60
CA LEU A 5 40.85 10.81 44.08
C LEU A 5 39.51 11.55 43.90
N SER A 6 39.48 12.86 44.08
CA SER A 6 38.29 13.69 43.86
C SER A 6 37.89 13.74 42.36
N ARG A 7 38.86 13.81 41.45
CA ARG A 7 38.61 13.79 39.99
C ARG A 7 38.15 12.42 39.49
N ALA A 8 38.74 11.34 39.99
CA ALA A 8 38.29 9.98 39.65
C ALA A 8 36.87 9.71 40.15
N GLY A 9 36.53 10.15 41.37
CA GLY A 9 35.18 10.05 41.92
C GLY A 9 34.15 10.83 41.12
N LEU A 10 34.47 12.04 40.65
CA LEU A 10 33.56 12.85 39.83
C LEU A 10 33.32 12.25 38.45
N VAL A 11 34.36 11.68 37.82
CA VAL A 11 34.24 11.00 36.53
C VAL A 11 33.43 9.71 36.67
N SER A 12 33.66 8.92 37.72
CA SER A 12 32.86 7.73 38.00
C SER A 12 31.40 8.06 38.29
N LEU A 13 31.12 9.17 38.99
CA LEU A 13 29.75 9.62 39.24
C LEU A 13 29.06 10.11 37.96
N LEU A 14 29.77 10.85 37.09
CA LEU A 14 29.25 11.29 35.79
C LEU A 14 29.01 10.11 34.83
N VAL A 15 29.88 9.10 34.84
CA VAL A 15 29.68 7.85 34.08
C VAL A 15 28.50 7.06 34.64
N PHE A 16 28.34 6.99 35.96
CA PHE A 16 27.17 6.34 36.59
C PHE A 16 25.87 7.09 36.30
N VAL A 17 25.88 8.44 36.33
CA VAL A 17 24.71 9.25 35.98
C VAL A 17 24.40 9.17 34.49
N ALA A 18 25.41 9.08 33.61
CA ALA A 18 25.21 8.86 32.18
C ALA A 18 24.70 7.45 31.86
N LEU A 19 25.19 6.41 32.55
CA LEU A 19 24.69 5.03 32.45
C LEU A 19 23.29 4.90 33.05
N ALA A 20 23.01 5.59 34.16
CA ALA A 20 21.67 5.66 34.74
C ALA A 20 20.72 6.46 33.84
N ALA A 21 21.15 7.55 33.20
CA ALA A 21 20.35 8.29 32.22
C ALA A 21 20.11 7.47 30.93
N ALA A 22 21.08 6.66 30.50
CA ALA A 22 20.94 5.71 29.41
C ALA A 22 20.07 4.48 29.78
N ALA A 23 19.95 4.16 31.08
CA ALA A 23 19.03 3.13 31.58
C ALA A 23 17.62 3.68 31.91
N ILE A 24 17.50 4.99 32.21
CA ILE A 24 16.24 5.70 32.46
C ILE A 24 15.62 6.22 31.16
N GLN A 25 16.40 6.35 30.09
CA GLN A 25 15.87 6.27 28.74
C GLN A 25 16.06 4.84 28.25
N PRO A 26 15.15 3.90 28.58
CA PRO A 26 15.02 2.75 27.70
C PRO A 26 14.75 3.36 26.33
N GLY A 27 15.76 3.34 25.46
CA GLY A 27 15.49 3.50 24.05
C GLY A 27 14.44 2.44 23.79
N GLU A 28 13.20 2.88 23.59
CA GLU A 28 12.05 2.01 23.49
C GLU A 28 12.47 0.92 22.51
N SER A 29 12.81 -0.24 23.05
CA SER A 29 12.97 -1.44 22.27
C SER A 29 11.52 -1.78 22.00
N ARG A 30 10.91 -1.03 21.09
CA ARG A 30 9.49 -1.12 20.86
C ARG A 30 9.30 -2.55 20.35
N ALA A 31 8.67 -3.37 21.17
CA ALA A 31 8.20 -4.69 20.79
C ALA A 31 7.09 -4.59 19.71
N ASP A 32 6.87 -3.41 19.12
CA ASP A 32 5.88 -3.11 18.11
C ASP A 32 6.28 -3.59 16.71
N HIS A 33 7.47 -4.13 16.49
CA HIS A 33 7.92 -4.50 15.13
C HIS A 33 7.84 -6.00 14.81
N LEU A 34 7.30 -6.83 15.70
CA LEU A 34 7.18 -8.27 15.41
C LEU A 34 6.00 -8.53 14.47
N ALA A 35 6.31 -9.02 13.26
CA ALA A 35 5.35 -9.65 12.37
C ALA A 35 4.66 -10.83 13.07
N CYS A 36 3.53 -11.30 12.52
CA CYS A 36 2.95 -12.53 13.02
C CYS A 36 3.93 -13.69 12.86
N HIS A 37 4.03 -14.52 13.89
CA HIS A 37 4.79 -15.76 13.83
C HIS A 37 3.81 -16.93 13.75
N SER A 38 4.17 -17.95 12.96
CA SER A 38 3.50 -19.25 13.01
C SER A 38 3.39 -19.74 14.47
N PRO A 39 2.26 -20.32 14.90
CA PRO A 39 1.08 -20.73 14.10
C PRO A 39 0.04 -19.62 13.83
N PHE A 40 0.26 -18.38 14.25
CA PHE A 40 -0.76 -17.33 14.25
C PHE A 40 -0.80 -16.58 12.92
N ARG A 41 -1.97 -16.55 12.27
CA ARG A 41 -2.16 -16.05 10.89
C ARG A 41 -2.49 -14.56 10.79
N GLY A 42 -2.44 -13.84 11.91
CA GLY A 42 -2.98 -12.47 12.02
C GLY A 42 -4.36 -12.44 12.66
N PHE A 43 -4.83 -11.24 12.95
CA PHE A 43 -6.23 -10.94 13.22
C PHE A 43 -7.03 -10.91 11.91
N ASP A 44 -8.25 -11.42 11.98
CA ASP A 44 -9.19 -11.49 10.87
C ASP A 44 -10.16 -10.30 10.96
N PHE A 45 -9.85 -9.25 10.19
CA PHE A 45 -10.64 -8.03 10.11
C PHE A 45 -11.41 -7.94 8.78
N ASP A 46 -12.62 -7.41 8.84
CA ASP A 46 -13.35 -6.95 7.66
C ASP A 46 -13.31 -5.41 7.54
N THR A 47 -13.25 -4.90 6.31
CA THR A 47 -13.25 -3.46 5.97
C THR A 47 -14.24 -3.16 4.84
N TYR A 48 -14.60 -1.89 4.68
CA TYR A 48 -15.24 -1.39 3.47
C TYR A 48 -14.17 -1.04 2.43
N GLU A 49 -14.40 -1.44 1.18
CA GLU A 49 -13.57 -1.06 0.04
C GLU A 49 -14.26 0.09 -0.71
N PHE A 50 -13.57 1.20 -0.94
CA PHE A 50 -14.20 2.36 -1.60
C PHE A 50 -14.62 2.02 -3.03
N GLU A 51 -15.82 2.45 -3.44
CA GLU A 51 -16.25 2.26 -4.82
C GLU A 51 -15.52 3.21 -5.78
N ASP A 52 -15.43 4.50 -5.43
CA ASP A 52 -14.55 5.48 -6.11
C ASP A 52 -13.14 5.45 -5.49
N TYR A 53 -12.52 4.27 -5.55
CA TYR A 53 -11.25 3.96 -4.90
C TYR A 53 -10.10 4.89 -5.32
N VAL A 54 -10.02 5.28 -6.59
CA VAL A 54 -8.94 6.15 -7.07
C VAL A 54 -8.99 7.53 -6.41
N THR A 55 -10.14 8.20 -6.48
CA THR A 55 -10.33 9.53 -5.89
C THR A 55 -10.23 9.46 -4.37
N LYS A 56 -10.96 8.51 -3.75
CA LYS A 56 -11.10 8.46 -2.29
C LYS A 56 -9.79 8.13 -1.60
N TYR A 57 -9.02 7.16 -2.09
CA TYR A 57 -7.70 6.90 -1.51
C TYR A 57 -6.71 8.04 -1.78
N SER A 58 -6.75 8.67 -2.96
CA SER A 58 -5.87 9.82 -3.24
C SER A 58 -6.13 10.97 -2.26
N GLN A 59 -7.40 11.34 -2.06
CA GLN A 59 -7.80 12.39 -1.12
C GLN A 59 -7.49 12.01 0.33
N ALA A 60 -7.74 10.75 0.73
CA ALA A 60 -7.41 10.26 2.06
C ALA A 60 -5.90 10.34 2.34
N ILE A 61 -5.07 9.95 1.37
CA ILE A 61 -3.61 10.03 1.45
C ILE A 61 -3.15 11.49 1.54
N GLU A 62 -3.69 12.39 0.72
CA GLU A 62 -3.33 13.81 0.76
C GLU A 62 -3.68 14.44 2.13
N LEU A 63 -4.85 14.13 2.67
CA LEU A 63 -5.26 14.55 4.01
C LEU A 63 -4.34 13.98 5.09
N ALA A 64 -3.99 12.70 5.01
CA ALA A 64 -3.15 12.04 6.01
C ALA A 64 -1.73 12.59 5.96
N ALA A 65 -1.15 12.73 4.77
CA ALA A 65 0.17 13.29 4.54
C ALA A 65 0.30 14.75 5.04
N ALA A 66 -0.80 15.51 5.05
CA ALA A 66 -0.89 16.83 5.66
C ALA A 66 -1.16 16.82 7.19
N GLY A 67 -1.28 15.64 7.80
CA GLY A 67 -1.59 15.46 9.23
C GLY A 67 -3.02 15.87 9.59
N LYS A 68 -3.98 15.72 8.66
CA LYS A 68 -5.38 16.19 8.81
C LYS A 68 -6.44 15.08 8.70
N ALA A 69 -6.07 13.86 8.32
CA ALA A 69 -7.05 12.79 8.04
C ALA A 69 -7.77 12.25 9.28
N VAL A 70 -7.02 11.98 10.35
CA VAL A 70 -7.51 11.23 11.52
C VAL A 70 -7.81 12.17 12.69
N PRO A 71 -8.76 11.82 13.57
CA PRO A 71 -9.03 12.60 14.78
C PRO A 71 -7.82 12.64 15.72
N ALA A 72 -7.84 13.59 16.65
CA ALA A 72 -6.93 13.60 17.79
C ALA A 72 -7.08 12.29 18.62
N PRO A 73 -6.06 11.92 19.42
CA PRO A 73 -6.14 10.72 20.26
C PRO A 73 -7.39 10.71 21.14
N TYR A 74 -8.05 9.56 21.22
CA TYR A 74 -9.28 9.41 22.01
C TYR A 74 -9.28 8.09 22.77
N THR A 75 -10.03 8.04 23.88
CA THR A 75 -10.09 6.89 24.78
C THR A 75 -11.48 6.26 24.73
N LEU A 76 -11.52 4.96 24.51
CA LEU A 76 -12.76 4.18 24.50
C LEU A 76 -13.30 3.99 25.92
N SER A 77 -14.57 3.57 26.02
CA SER A 77 -15.18 3.21 27.30
C SER A 77 -14.48 2.05 28.01
N THR A 78 -13.69 1.25 27.29
CA THR A 78 -12.83 0.18 27.83
C THR A 78 -11.56 0.71 28.52
N GLY A 79 -11.24 2.00 28.35
CA GLY A 79 -10.01 2.62 28.85
C GLY A 79 -8.83 2.57 27.87
N GLU A 80 -8.96 1.89 26.73
CA GLU A 80 -7.92 1.90 25.69
C GLU A 80 -7.91 3.21 24.90
N THR A 81 -6.71 3.71 24.63
CA THR A 81 -6.50 4.89 23.78
C THR A 81 -6.20 4.48 22.35
N ILE A 82 -6.90 5.08 21.39
CA ILE A 82 -6.57 5.01 19.97
C ILE A 82 -5.79 6.27 19.60
N ASP A 83 -4.55 6.08 19.16
CA ASP A 83 -3.69 7.14 18.62
C ASP A 83 -2.98 6.67 17.34
N VAL A 84 -3.37 7.28 16.23
CA VAL A 84 -2.71 7.19 14.92
C VAL A 84 -2.38 8.58 14.39
N SER A 85 -2.31 9.57 15.28
CA SER A 85 -2.13 10.98 14.91
C SER A 85 -0.74 11.24 14.34
N TYR A 86 -0.68 12.16 13.39
CA TYR A 86 0.57 12.55 12.74
C TYR A 86 1.43 13.42 13.67
N GLN A 87 2.64 12.94 13.95
CA GLN A 87 3.60 13.53 14.88
C GLN A 87 4.46 14.65 14.28
N GLY A 88 4.39 14.89 12.97
CA GLY A 88 5.20 15.89 12.29
C GLY A 88 6.60 15.40 11.92
N LEU A 89 7.38 16.28 11.28
CA LEU A 89 8.71 15.93 10.75
C LEU A 89 9.80 16.84 11.28
N LYS A 90 10.92 16.22 11.65
CA LYS A 90 12.20 16.88 11.84
C LYS A 90 12.72 17.41 10.51
N LYS A 91 13.54 18.46 10.52
CA LYS A 91 14.16 18.99 9.29
C LYS A 91 15.57 19.49 9.53
N GLY A 92 16.37 19.54 8.48
CA GLY A 92 17.73 20.06 8.54
C GLY A 92 18.80 18.98 8.62
N PRO A 93 20.07 19.39 8.41
CA PRO A 93 21.19 18.48 8.26
C PRO A 93 21.51 17.79 9.59
N ARG A 94 22.31 16.73 9.54
CA ARG A 94 22.70 15.91 10.71
C ARG A 94 23.10 16.73 11.94
N ALA A 95 23.93 17.76 11.74
CA ALA A 95 24.48 18.58 12.83
C ALA A 95 23.51 19.64 13.37
N ALA A 96 22.39 19.92 12.69
CA ALA A 96 21.48 21.01 13.01
C ALA A 96 20.00 20.64 12.78
N ARG A 97 19.64 19.39 13.08
CA ARG A 97 18.28 18.89 12.84
C ARG A 97 17.30 19.50 13.85
N ALA A 98 16.34 20.26 13.34
CA ALA A 98 15.27 20.86 14.12
C ALA A 98 14.28 19.80 14.60
N ALA A 99 13.62 20.08 15.73
CA ALA A 99 12.55 19.26 16.29
C ALA A 99 11.38 19.10 15.31
N GLU A 100 10.61 18.03 15.50
CA GLU A 100 9.44 17.72 14.69
C GLU A 100 8.38 18.82 14.73
N SER A 101 7.75 19.08 13.58
CA SER A 101 6.63 20.02 13.45
C SER A 101 5.51 19.41 12.63
N THR A 102 4.28 19.48 13.14
CA THR A 102 3.06 19.03 12.44
C THR A 102 2.62 19.97 11.33
N SER A 103 3.24 21.15 11.21
CA SER A 103 3.05 22.05 10.07
C SER A 103 3.77 21.59 8.80
N VAL A 104 4.67 20.62 8.92
CA VAL A 104 5.42 20.05 7.79
C VAL A 104 4.82 18.69 7.46
N GLY A 105 4.27 18.57 6.25
CA GLY A 105 3.66 17.34 5.75
C GLY A 105 4.64 16.43 5.02
N ILE A 106 4.18 15.22 4.73
CA ILE A 106 4.85 14.29 3.81
C ILE A 106 4.44 14.67 2.37
N PRO A 107 5.34 14.60 1.37
CA PRO A 107 4.97 14.60 -0.04
C PRO A 107 3.88 13.55 -0.35
N PRO A 108 2.64 13.95 -0.71
CA PRO A 108 1.56 12.99 -0.92
C PRO A 108 1.88 11.97 -2.01
N ALA A 109 2.59 12.36 -3.07
CA ALA A 109 2.92 11.46 -4.17
C ALA A 109 3.91 10.35 -3.74
N ILE A 110 4.78 10.61 -2.75
CA ILE A 110 5.64 9.57 -2.16
C ILE A 110 4.78 8.52 -1.46
N TYR A 111 3.86 8.95 -0.59
CA TYR A 111 3.02 7.99 0.14
C TYR A 111 2.03 7.29 -0.78
N LYS A 112 1.51 7.95 -1.82
CA LYS A 112 0.76 7.29 -2.89
C LYS A 112 1.60 6.20 -3.55
N SER A 113 2.85 6.49 -3.90
CA SER A 113 3.72 5.48 -4.52
C SER A 113 4.02 4.30 -3.59
N ILE A 114 4.18 4.55 -2.28
CA ILE A 114 4.30 3.50 -1.25
C ILE A 114 3.02 2.66 -1.19
N ALA A 115 1.86 3.29 -0.97
CA ALA A 115 0.57 2.62 -0.90
C ALA A 115 0.32 1.74 -2.14
N TRP A 116 0.69 2.22 -3.33
CA TRP A 116 0.62 1.41 -4.55
C TRP A 116 1.54 0.21 -4.50
N VAL A 117 2.81 0.40 -4.16
CA VAL A 117 3.79 -0.69 -4.07
C VAL A 117 3.34 -1.72 -3.03
N GLU A 118 2.75 -1.29 -1.93
CA GLU A 118 2.26 -2.15 -0.86
C GLU A 118 0.98 -2.91 -1.25
N SER A 119 0.03 -2.25 -1.93
CA SER A 119 -1.28 -2.84 -2.24
C SER A 119 -1.45 -3.30 -3.70
N ALA A 120 -0.42 -3.24 -4.54
CA ALA A 120 -0.53 -3.36 -6.01
C ALA A 120 -1.17 -4.68 -6.48
N LEU A 121 -0.98 -5.78 -5.74
CA LEU A 121 -1.61 -7.07 -6.07
C LEU A 121 -3.14 -7.03 -5.92
N SER A 122 -3.67 -6.03 -5.22
CA SER A 122 -5.10 -5.79 -4.99
C SER A 122 -5.62 -4.51 -5.65
N ALA A 123 -4.93 -4.03 -6.68
CA ALA A 123 -5.39 -2.92 -7.53
C ALA A 123 -5.70 -1.61 -6.80
N TRP A 124 -4.86 -1.20 -5.83
CA TRP A 124 -5.03 0.04 -5.06
C TRP A 124 -6.25 -0.02 -4.12
N GLY A 125 -6.20 -0.91 -3.12
CA GLY A 125 -7.31 -1.20 -2.22
C GLY A 125 -6.88 -1.54 -0.80
N ASN A 126 -7.81 -1.39 0.15
CA ASN A 126 -7.64 -1.72 1.57
C ASN A 126 -8.18 -3.11 1.91
N ALA A 127 -9.18 -3.59 1.17
CA ALA A 127 -9.73 -4.92 1.27
C ALA A 127 -8.94 -5.92 0.41
N SER A 128 -9.10 -7.21 0.73
CA SER A 128 -8.64 -8.32 -0.10
C SER A 128 -9.21 -8.21 -1.52
N GLY A 129 -8.45 -8.67 -2.52
CA GLY A 129 -8.88 -8.69 -3.92
C GLY A 129 -10.13 -9.55 -4.20
N SER A 130 -10.61 -10.32 -3.22
CA SER A 130 -11.92 -11.01 -3.27
C SER A 130 -13.11 -10.09 -3.01
N VAL A 131 -12.88 -8.89 -2.47
CA VAL A 131 -13.93 -7.90 -2.16
C VAL A 131 -14.08 -6.97 -3.36
N PRO A 132 -15.29 -6.81 -3.92
CA PRO A 132 -15.50 -5.85 -4.99
C PRO A 132 -15.33 -4.41 -4.45
N PHE A 133 -14.86 -3.49 -5.29
CA PHE A 133 -14.93 -2.06 -4.98
C PHE A 133 -16.37 -1.66 -4.63
N GLY A 134 -16.55 -0.93 -3.52
CA GLY A 134 -17.84 -0.62 -2.91
C GLY A 134 -18.38 -1.71 -1.97
N GLY A 135 -17.67 -2.83 -1.79
CA GLY A 135 -18.09 -3.96 -0.96
C GLY A 135 -17.58 -3.90 0.48
N VAL A 136 -17.99 -4.91 1.27
CA VAL A 136 -17.43 -5.19 2.61
C VAL A 136 -16.97 -6.64 2.63
N GLY A 137 -15.79 -6.89 3.20
CA GLY A 137 -15.27 -8.22 3.42
C GLY A 137 -13.86 -8.19 3.99
N PRO A 138 -13.08 -9.28 3.85
CA PRO A 138 -11.76 -9.38 4.46
C PRO A 138 -10.85 -8.22 4.09
N THR A 139 -10.12 -7.71 5.08
CA THR A 139 -9.04 -6.74 4.89
C THR A 139 -7.92 -7.37 4.08
N LEU A 140 -7.17 -6.57 3.31
CA LEU A 140 -5.96 -7.03 2.64
C LEU A 140 -4.92 -7.40 3.71
N ILE A 141 -4.47 -8.65 3.73
CA ILE A 141 -3.49 -9.14 4.70
C ILE A 141 -2.37 -9.86 3.94
N SER A 142 -1.12 -9.44 4.15
CA SER A 142 0.06 -10.17 3.68
C SER A 142 0.48 -11.28 4.64
N THR A 143 1.36 -12.17 4.19
CA THR A 143 1.87 -13.30 4.98
C THR A 143 2.64 -12.90 6.23
N ASP A 144 3.13 -11.66 6.31
CA ASP A 144 3.80 -11.08 7.48
C ASP A 144 2.85 -10.22 8.35
N CYS A 145 1.54 -10.28 8.10
CA CYS A 145 0.51 -9.48 8.78
C CYS A 145 0.62 -7.97 8.53
N GLY A 146 0.93 -7.58 7.30
CA GLY A 146 0.69 -6.23 6.81
C GLY A 146 -0.80 -6.04 6.50
N TYR A 147 -1.44 -5.08 7.16
CA TYR A 147 -2.87 -4.82 7.02
C TYR A 147 -3.16 -3.65 6.08
N GLY A 148 -4.14 -3.85 5.19
CA GLY A 148 -4.76 -2.80 4.40
C GLY A 148 -3.85 -2.18 3.34
N ILE A 149 -4.27 -1.04 2.81
CA ILE A 149 -3.61 -0.37 1.68
C ILE A 149 -2.18 0.09 2.02
N GLY A 150 -1.91 0.41 3.28
CA GLY A 150 -0.57 0.76 3.76
C GLY A 150 0.32 -0.44 4.10
N GLN A 151 -0.22 -1.67 4.07
CA GLN A 151 0.42 -2.90 4.57
C GLN A 151 1.06 -2.70 5.94
N ILE A 152 0.25 -2.26 6.90
CA ILE A 152 0.71 -1.90 8.23
C ILE A 152 1.09 -3.15 9.01
N THR A 153 2.39 -3.38 9.21
CA THR A 153 2.90 -4.48 10.05
C THR A 153 3.33 -3.99 11.44
N SER A 154 3.85 -2.76 11.53
CA SER A 154 4.30 -2.19 12.80
C SER A 154 3.12 -1.94 13.74
N GLY A 155 3.19 -2.49 14.94
CA GLY A 155 2.18 -2.48 15.99
C GLY A 155 1.10 -3.54 15.81
N MET A 156 1.15 -4.34 14.74
CA MET A 156 0.05 -5.23 14.35
C MET A 156 0.24 -6.70 14.76
N GLY A 157 1.41 -7.07 15.30
CA GLY A 157 1.63 -8.43 15.82
C GLY A 157 0.86 -8.74 17.10
N HIS A 158 0.63 -10.03 17.34
CA HIS A 158 -0.16 -10.58 18.46
C HIS A 158 0.39 -10.26 19.86
N ALA A 159 1.67 -9.90 19.96
CA ALA A 159 2.34 -9.51 21.20
C ALA A 159 2.82 -8.04 21.17
N SER A 160 2.47 -7.29 20.12
CA SER A 160 3.24 -6.12 19.68
C SER A 160 2.58 -4.77 19.97
N ALA A 161 1.37 -4.73 20.53
CA ALA A 161 0.74 -3.47 20.92
C ALA A 161 0.79 -3.29 22.45
N PRO A 162 1.09 -2.10 22.97
CA PRO A 162 0.70 -1.72 24.31
C PRO A 162 -0.59 -0.87 24.32
N PRO A 163 -1.55 -1.13 25.23
CA PRO A 163 -1.69 -2.37 25.99
C PRO A 163 -2.34 -3.44 25.10
N ALA A 164 -1.58 -4.47 24.70
CA ALA A 164 -2.16 -5.72 24.24
C ALA A 164 -2.92 -6.25 25.45
N LEU A 165 -4.23 -6.43 25.28
CA LEU A 165 -5.09 -6.89 26.36
C LEU A 165 -4.62 -8.28 26.82
N GLU A 166 -4.49 -9.19 25.86
CA GLU A 166 -4.01 -10.57 26.01
C GLU A 166 -3.45 -11.06 24.66
N TYR A 167 -2.67 -12.14 24.65
CA TYR A 167 -2.16 -12.74 23.43
C TYR A 167 -3.31 -13.21 22.52
N GLY A 168 -3.28 -12.86 21.23
CA GLY A 168 -4.32 -13.26 20.27
C GLY A 168 -5.61 -12.44 20.35
N VAL A 169 -5.65 -11.37 21.15
CA VAL A 169 -6.79 -10.44 21.21
C VAL A 169 -6.35 -9.08 20.67
N PRO A 170 -7.01 -8.52 19.62
CA PRO A 170 -6.58 -7.26 19.06
C PRO A 170 -6.86 -6.10 20.02
N SER A 171 -5.85 -5.23 20.20
CA SER A 171 -6.06 -3.92 20.81
C SER A 171 -7.02 -3.07 19.95
N ALA A 172 -7.65 -2.08 20.57
CA ALA A 172 -8.57 -1.18 19.87
C ALA A 172 -7.89 -0.47 18.68
N ARG A 173 -6.60 -0.12 18.86
CA ARG A 173 -5.75 0.48 17.83
C ARG A 173 -5.53 -0.46 16.64
N GLN A 174 -5.19 -1.73 16.90
CA GLN A 174 -5.01 -2.72 15.82
C GLN A 174 -6.32 -2.94 15.05
N ALA A 175 -7.43 -3.10 15.77
CA ALA A 175 -8.72 -3.33 15.13
C ALA A 175 -9.16 -2.15 14.26
N ILE A 176 -8.94 -0.90 14.67
CA ILE A 176 -9.34 0.25 13.85
C ILE A 176 -8.45 0.44 12.61
N ILE A 177 -7.16 0.12 12.71
CA ILE A 177 -6.22 0.10 11.57
C ILE A 177 -6.64 -0.95 10.54
N GLY A 178 -7.10 -2.11 11.00
CA GLY A 178 -7.58 -3.17 10.11
C GLY A 178 -8.94 -2.88 9.48
N THR A 179 -9.87 -2.29 10.23
CA THR A 179 -11.28 -2.16 9.82
C THR A 179 -11.62 -0.85 9.09
N HIS A 180 -10.80 0.20 9.21
CA HIS A 180 -11.11 1.52 8.64
C HIS A 180 -9.99 2.07 7.73
N PRO A 181 -10.24 2.26 6.41
CA PRO A 181 -9.19 2.64 5.46
C PRO A 181 -8.48 3.97 5.79
N LEU A 182 -9.21 4.98 6.29
CA LEU A 182 -8.60 6.26 6.69
C LEU A 182 -7.60 6.12 7.85
N PHE A 183 -7.89 5.24 8.83
CA PHE A 183 -7.00 4.99 9.97
C PHE A 183 -5.79 4.15 9.52
N ASN A 184 -5.98 3.21 8.59
CA ASN A 184 -4.89 2.47 7.95
C ASN A 184 -3.89 3.41 7.26
N ILE A 185 -4.41 4.34 6.44
CA ILE A 185 -3.60 5.35 5.74
C ILE A 185 -2.93 6.30 6.72
N GLY A 186 -3.67 6.79 7.73
CA GLY A 186 -3.12 7.65 8.78
C GLY A 186 -1.95 6.99 9.50
N GLU A 187 -2.07 5.70 9.82
CA GLU A 187 -1.01 4.95 10.48
C GLU A 187 0.21 4.76 9.60
N GLY A 188 0.05 4.44 8.31
CA GLY A 188 1.22 4.28 7.44
C GLY A 188 1.93 5.62 7.18
N VAL A 189 1.21 6.74 7.10
CA VAL A 189 1.82 8.08 7.08
C VAL A 189 2.60 8.34 8.38
N ARG A 190 2.01 8.02 9.53
CA ARG A 190 2.68 8.15 10.83
C ARG A 190 3.95 7.29 10.90
N ILE A 191 3.92 6.06 10.39
CA ILE A 191 5.08 5.17 10.31
C ILE A 191 6.16 5.75 9.39
N LEU A 192 5.79 6.26 8.21
CA LEU A 192 6.76 6.89 7.30
C LEU A 192 7.43 8.12 7.94
N ALA A 193 6.67 8.93 8.68
CA ALA A 193 7.22 10.03 9.46
C ALA A 193 8.15 9.55 10.59
N ASP A 194 7.83 8.43 11.26
CA ASP A 194 8.71 7.82 12.25
C ASP A 194 10.03 7.36 11.59
N LYS A 195 9.96 6.75 10.41
CA LYS A 195 11.15 6.36 9.64
C LYS A 195 12.02 7.57 9.29
N TRP A 196 11.41 8.67 8.84
CA TRP A 196 12.11 9.93 8.60
C TRP A 196 12.73 10.53 9.88
N ASN A 197 11.99 10.56 10.98
CA ASN A 197 12.40 11.15 12.25
C ASN A 197 13.44 10.31 13.02
N SER A 198 13.63 9.06 12.61
CA SER A 198 14.65 8.17 13.15
C SER A 198 16.08 8.61 12.76
N ALA A 199 16.24 9.38 11.68
CA ALA A 199 17.48 10.07 11.37
C ALA A 199 17.69 11.31 12.29
N PRO A 200 18.93 11.58 12.75
CA PRO A 200 20.17 10.87 12.46
C PRO A 200 20.47 9.72 13.44
N ARG A 201 19.58 9.40 14.38
CA ARG A 201 19.89 8.48 15.49
C ARG A 201 20.08 7.03 15.00
N PHE A 202 19.23 6.60 14.08
CA PHE A 202 19.17 5.22 13.60
C PHE A 202 19.21 5.10 12.07
N ARG A 203 19.17 6.22 11.35
CA ARG A 203 19.18 6.23 9.88
C ARG A 203 20.08 7.32 9.33
N PRO A 204 20.66 7.11 8.14
CA PRO A 204 21.39 8.15 7.42
C PRO A 204 20.46 9.27 6.95
N ILE A 205 21.07 10.39 6.56
CA ILE A 205 20.40 11.57 6.02
C ILE A 205 20.80 11.72 4.56
N ALA A 206 19.79 11.76 3.69
CA ALA A 206 19.96 12.22 2.33
C ALA A 206 19.84 13.75 2.31
N GLY A 207 20.72 14.40 1.56
CA GLY A 207 20.69 15.84 1.36
C GLY A 207 20.84 16.65 2.64
N ASN A 208 19.97 17.64 2.79
CA ASN A 208 19.91 18.48 3.98
C ASN A 208 18.78 18.06 4.91
N GLY A 209 18.17 16.88 4.71
CA GLY A 209 17.00 16.44 5.46
C GLY A 209 15.86 17.44 5.33
N ASP A 210 15.58 17.91 4.11
CA ASP A 210 14.47 18.79 3.80
C ASP A 210 13.22 17.96 3.44
N PRO A 211 12.16 17.96 4.27
CA PRO A 211 10.93 17.23 3.97
C PRO A 211 10.24 17.65 2.67
N ALA A 212 10.52 18.85 2.14
CA ALA A 212 9.98 19.31 0.87
C ALA A 212 10.73 18.75 -0.35
N ALA A 213 11.94 18.20 -0.16
CA ALA A 213 12.75 17.63 -1.22
C ALA A 213 12.45 16.13 -1.41
N LEU A 214 11.85 15.76 -2.54
CA LEU A 214 11.50 14.36 -2.87
C LEU A 214 12.70 13.41 -2.75
N GLU A 215 13.89 13.87 -3.11
CA GLU A 215 15.14 13.11 -3.06
C GLU A 215 15.64 12.84 -1.63
N ASP A 216 15.34 13.71 -0.67
CA ASP A 216 15.79 13.57 0.73
C ASP A 216 15.02 12.45 1.46
N TRP A 217 13.90 11.98 0.91
CA TRP A 217 13.08 10.89 1.47
C TRP A 217 13.66 9.49 1.23
N TYR A 218 14.74 9.35 0.46
CA TYR A 218 15.24 8.06 -0.01
C TYR A 218 15.41 7.01 1.10
N TYR A 219 16.01 7.40 2.23
CA TYR A 219 16.22 6.50 3.35
C TYR A 219 14.98 6.23 4.19
N ALA A 220 14.02 7.16 4.24
CA ALA A 220 12.72 6.93 4.87
C ALA A 220 11.89 5.94 4.05
N VAL A 221 11.88 6.07 2.71
CA VAL A 221 11.26 5.13 1.78
C VAL A 221 11.88 3.74 1.92
N TRP A 222 13.20 3.62 1.89
CA TRP A 222 13.87 2.33 2.14
C TRP A 222 13.52 1.75 3.51
N SER A 223 13.40 2.61 4.52
CA SER A 223 13.05 2.19 5.88
C SER A 223 11.59 1.78 6.07
N TYR A 224 10.68 2.18 5.19
CA TYR A 224 9.27 1.75 5.23
C TYR A 224 9.18 0.23 5.08
N ASN A 225 9.91 -0.34 4.11
CA ASN A 225 10.01 -1.79 3.89
C ASN A 225 11.03 -2.51 4.81
N GLY A 226 11.64 -1.81 5.77
CA GLY A 226 12.49 -2.44 6.80
C GLY A 226 14.00 -2.16 6.70
N PHE A 227 14.46 -1.31 5.79
CA PHE A 227 15.88 -0.91 5.70
C PHE A 227 16.88 -2.07 5.60
N ALA A 228 16.59 -3.07 4.75
CA ALA A 228 17.42 -4.27 4.59
C ALA A 228 18.40 -4.17 3.40
N PHE A 229 19.52 -4.90 3.44
CA PHE A 229 20.51 -4.95 2.35
C PHE A 229 19.92 -5.48 1.02
N SER A 230 18.87 -6.32 1.09
CA SER A 230 18.13 -6.79 -0.11
C SER A 230 17.60 -5.64 -0.97
N ASN A 231 17.41 -4.46 -0.37
CA ASN A 231 16.97 -3.22 -0.99
C ASN A 231 18.12 -2.23 -1.26
N HIS A 232 19.37 -2.61 -1.04
CA HIS A 232 20.52 -1.80 -1.39
C HIS A 232 20.63 -1.66 -2.93
N PRO A 233 20.77 -0.44 -3.50
CA PRO A 233 20.78 -0.25 -4.96
C PRO A 233 21.95 -0.96 -5.66
N LEU A 234 23.09 -1.12 -4.96
CA LEU A 234 24.24 -1.90 -5.42
C LEU A 234 24.24 -3.36 -4.92
N ASN A 235 23.09 -3.92 -4.56
CA ASN A 235 23.00 -5.34 -4.22
C ASN A 235 23.42 -6.19 -5.44
N PRO A 236 24.43 -7.06 -5.32
CA PRO A 236 25.00 -7.81 -6.45
C PRO A 236 24.04 -8.85 -7.06
N VAL A 237 22.95 -9.20 -6.36
CA VAL A 237 21.92 -10.11 -6.89
C VAL A 237 21.02 -9.40 -7.92
N ARG A 238 21.00 -8.06 -7.95
CA ARG A 238 20.17 -7.28 -8.88
C ARG A 238 20.88 -7.11 -10.22
N ASN A 239 20.15 -7.25 -11.32
CA ASN A 239 20.71 -7.01 -12.65
C ASN A 239 21.07 -5.52 -12.80
N PRO A 240 22.33 -5.16 -13.08
CA PRO A 240 22.75 -3.76 -13.21
C PRO A 240 22.13 -3.05 -14.43
N LEU A 241 21.62 -3.81 -15.41
CA LEU A 241 20.97 -3.26 -16.61
C LEU A 241 19.51 -2.88 -16.40
N ARG A 242 18.93 -3.12 -15.21
CA ARG A 242 17.52 -2.81 -14.90
C ARG A 242 17.14 -1.33 -14.99
N GLY A 243 18.14 -0.45 -14.99
CA GLY A 243 17.94 1.00 -14.95
C GLY A 243 17.78 1.53 -13.52
N ALA A 244 17.47 2.83 -13.40
CA ALA A 244 17.48 3.53 -12.12
C ALA A 244 16.16 3.44 -11.33
N VAL A 245 15.03 3.19 -12.00
CA VAL A 245 13.71 3.09 -11.38
C VAL A 245 12.81 2.10 -12.13
N TRP A 246 11.80 1.57 -11.44
CA TRP A 246 10.78 0.69 -12.02
C TRP A 246 9.85 1.44 -12.99
N ASN A 247 9.41 0.78 -14.06
CA ASN A 247 8.47 1.35 -15.04
C ASN A 247 7.03 1.50 -14.53
N CYS A 248 6.68 0.87 -13.41
CA CYS A 248 5.34 0.89 -12.83
C CYS A 248 4.19 0.55 -13.81
N GLY A 249 4.47 -0.33 -14.79
CA GLY A 249 3.51 -0.74 -15.81
C GLY A 249 3.37 0.24 -16.99
N ASP A 250 4.14 1.33 -17.02
CA ASP A 250 4.14 2.27 -18.12
C ASP A 250 4.92 1.72 -19.32
N LYS A 251 4.22 1.55 -20.45
CA LYS A 251 4.76 1.00 -21.70
C LYS A 251 5.85 1.89 -22.32
N SER A 252 5.85 3.19 -22.02
CA SER A 252 6.84 4.15 -22.52
C SER A 252 8.08 4.25 -21.64
N ALA A 253 8.04 3.70 -20.42
CA ALA A 253 9.15 3.80 -19.49
C ALA A 253 10.28 2.81 -19.83
N PRO A 254 11.56 3.19 -19.62
CA PRO A 254 12.69 2.31 -19.82
C PRO A 254 12.55 0.99 -19.04
N GLY A 255 13.01 -0.10 -19.64
CA GLY A 255 12.96 -1.43 -19.02
C GLY A 255 11.59 -2.09 -19.04
N TYR A 256 10.53 -1.43 -19.53
CA TYR A 256 9.24 -2.09 -19.78
C TYR A 256 9.43 -3.30 -20.72
N SER A 257 8.78 -4.42 -20.40
CA SER A 257 8.92 -5.75 -21.02
C SER A 257 10.27 -6.47 -20.86
N SER A 258 11.35 -5.76 -20.51
CA SER A 258 12.69 -6.35 -20.30
C SER A 258 12.98 -6.70 -18.84
N PHE A 259 12.37 -5.99 -17.90
CA PHE A 259 12.51 -6.20 -16.47
C PHE A 259 11.15 -6.30 -15.80
N VAL A 260 11.09 -7.07 -14.72
CA VAL A 260 9.90 -7.28 -13.90
C VAL A 260 10.07 -6.63 -12.53
N ARG A 261 8.96 -6.51 -11.80
CA ARG A 261 8.93 -5.90 -10.47
C ARG A 261 10.00 -6.44 -9.52
N SER A 262 10.25 -7.75 -9.52
CA SER A 262 11.22 -8.39 -8.63
C SER A 262 12.68 -8.08 -8.97
N ASP A 263 12.98 -7.44 -10.11
CA ASP A 263 14.34 -7.03 -10.46
C ASP A 263 14.79 -5.77 -9.71
N TYR A 264 13.84 -4.99 -9.18
CA TYR A 264 14.09 -3.69 -8.57
C TYR A 264 14.12 -3.76 -7.03
N THR A 265 14.86 -2.84 -6.42
CA THR A 265 14.81 -2.63 -4.97
C THR A 265 13.57 -1.86 -4.55
N TYR A 266 13.18 -1.93 -3.28
CA TYR A 266 12.01 -1.21 -2.79
C TYR A 266 12.04 0.31 -3.09
N PRO A 267 13.13 1.06 -2.86
CA PRO A 267 13.20 2.47 -3.28
C PRO A 267 13.00 2.65 -4.78
N GLU A 268 13.60 1.80 -5.62
CA GLU A 268 13.44 1.87 -7.07
C GLU A 268 12.00 1.60 -7.53
N LEU A 269 11.25 0.76 -6.80
CA LEU A 269 9.82 0.53 -7.03
C LEU A 269 9.00 1.78 -6.70
N VAL A 270 9.19 2.36 -5.52
CA VAL A 270 8.45 3.54 -5.05
C VAL A 270 8.76 4.75 -5.92
N TYR A 271 10.04 5.09 -6.13
CA TYR A 271 10.42 6.19 -7.01
C TYR A 271 10.04 5.92 -8.48
N GLY A 272 10.01 4.65 -8.90
CA GLY A 272 9.46 4.26 -10.21
C GLY A 272 8.00 4.66 -10.38
N CYS A 273 7.14 4.31 -9.42
CA CYS A 273 5.73 4.71 -9.44
C CYS A 273 5.53 6.21 -9.16
N LEU A 274 6.50 6.88 -8.55
CA LEU A 274 6.51 8.33 -8.40
C LEU A 274 6.75 9.02 -9.76
N ARG A 275 7.66 8.48 -10.59
CA ARG A 275 8.00 9.01 -11.93
C ARG A 275 7.03 8.58 -13.02
N TYR A 276 6.59 7.33 -12.97
CA TYR A 276 5.74 6.68 -13.96
C TYR A 276 4.43 6.26 -13.28
N ALA A 277 3.72 7.23 -12.69
CA ALA A 277 2.47 6.98 -11.98
C ALA A 277 1.56 6.04 -12.80
N PRO A 278 0.96 4.99 -12.20
CA PRO A 278 0.17 4.01 -12.92
C PRO A 278 -0.96 4.64 -13.72
N ALA A 279 -1.25 4.09 -14.90
CA ALA A 279 -2.42 4.46 -15.68
C ALA A 279 -3.70 3.96 -15.02
N MET A 280 -4.73 4.81 -14.96
CA MET A 280 -6.06 4.42 -14.55
C MET A 280 -6.68 3.45 -15.56
N PRO A 281 -7.43 2.44 -15.10
CA PRO A 281 -8.24 1.63 -16.02
C PRO A 281 -9.22 2.51 -16.80
N ALA A 282 -9.41 2.25 -18.09
CA ALA A 282 -10.30 3.04 -18.96
C ALA A 282 -11.75 3.15 -18.44
N ALA A 283 -12.22 2.14 -17.71
CA ALA A 283 -13.56 2.12 -17.08
C ALA A 283 -13.69 3.10 -15.90
N VAL A 284 -12.59 3.42 -15.21
CA VAL A 284 -12.58 4.40 -14.11
C VAL A 284 -12.39 5.82 -14.66
N ALA A 285 -11.54 5.99 -15.68
CA ALA A 285 -11.33 7.26 -16.36
C ALA A 285 -12.63 7.83 -16.96
N THR A 286 -13.52 6.96 -17.45
CA THR A 286 -14.83 7.33 -18.03
C THR A 286 -15.94 7.55 -16.98
N ALA A 287 -15.83 6.96 -15.78
CA ALA A 287 -16.77 7.22 -14.69
C ALA A 287 -16.53 8.60 -14.04
N GLN A 288 -15.26 9.01 -13.94
CA GLN A 288 -14.86 10.31 -13.36
C GLN A 288 -15.08 11.49 -14.32
N SER A 289 -15.13 11.28 -15.63
CA SER A 289 -15.41 12.35 -16.61
C SER A 289 -16.89 12.81 -16.63
N ASN A 290 -17.79 12.14 -15.90
CA ASN A 290 -19.23 12.41 -15.92
C ASN A 290 -19.75 13.17 -14.68
N ALA A 291 -18.87 13.59 -13.76
CA ALA A 291 -19.32 14.20 -12.50
C ALA A 291 -19.67 15.69 -12.57
N ASP A 292 -19.19 16.46 -13.54
CA ASP A 292 -19.53 17.89 -13.67
C ASP A 292 -19.45 18.35 -15.14
N SER A 293 -20.59 18.58 -15.78
CA SER A 293 -20.64 19.25 -17.08
C SER A 293 -20.76 20.76 -16.88
N GLU A 294 -19.76 21.54 -17.32
CA GLU A 294 -20.02 22.78 -18.08
C GLU A 294 -18.80 23.32 -18.87
N VAL A 295 -19.07 23.65 -20.15
CA VAL A 295 -18.40 24.56 -21.11
C VAL A 295 -17.13 24.13 -21.89
N THR A 296 -17.42 23.66 -23.12
CA THR A 296 -16.76 23.79 -24.45
C THR A 296 -15.34 24.37 -24.63
N ALA A 297 -14.51 23.65 -25.42
CA ALA A 297 -14.03 24.05 -26.76
C ALA A 297 -13.40 22.84 -27.50
N ALA A 298 -13.63 22.70 -28.80
CA ALA A 298 -13.15 21.61 -29.64
C ALA A 298 -11.69 21.81 -30.12
N ALA A 299 -10.91 20.72 -30.27
CA ALA A 299 -9.90 20.59 -31.32
C ALA A 299 -9.43 19.13 -31.57
N VAL A 300 -9.35 18.83 -32.87
CA VAL A 300 -8.74 17.70 -33.59
C VAL A 300 -7.32 17.34 -33.09
N GLY A 301 -6.95 16.04 -33.07
CA GLY A 301 -5.55 15.66 -32.87
C GLY A 301 -5.26 14.16 -32.91
N GLY A 302 -4.33 13.74 -33.75
CA GLY A 302 -3.70 12.43 -33.76
C GLY A 302 -2.22 12.55 -34.20
N PRO A 303 -1.43 11.46 -34.31
CA PRO A 303 0.03 11.53 -34.43
C PRO A 303 0.59 12.24 -35.67
N PHE A 304 -0.25 12.53 -36.67
CA PHE A 304 0.19 13.15 -37.92
C PHE A 304 -0.67 14.34 -38.32
N ASN A 305 -0.09 15.25 -39.10
CA ASN A 305 -0.79 16.31 -39.79
C ASN A 305 -0.86 16.02 -41.29
N ALA A 306 -1.88 16.52 -41.99
CA ALA A 306 -1.91 16.48 -43.45
C ALA A 306 -0.67 17.20 -44.02
N GLY A 307 0.02 16.54 -44.95
CA GLY A 307 1.32 16.96 -45.51
C GLY A 307 2.54 16.30 -44.85
N ASP A 308 2.39 15.64 -43.70
CA ASP A 308 3.50 14.91 -43.07
C ASP A 308 3.99 13.77 -43.96
N THR A 309 5.32 13.60 -44.05
CA THR A 309 5.93 12.42 -44.66
C THR A 309 6.25 11.39 -43.58
N VAL A 310 5.70 10.20 -43.74
CA VAL A 310 5.83 9.05 -42.83
C VAL A 310 6.45 7.87 -43.56
N VAL A 311 7.06 6.97 -42.81
CA VAL A 311 7.67 5.73 -43.30
C VAL A 311 6.95 4.56 -42.66
N VAL A 312 6.66 3.53 -43.46
CA VAL A 312 6.09 2.27 -42.97
C VAL A 312 7.12 1.51 -42.13
N VAL A 313 6.76 1.10 -40.92
CA VAL A 313 7.64 0.36 -40.03
C VAL A 313 6.91 -0.75 -39.28
N GLY A 314 7.60 -1.86 -39.04
CA GLY A 314 7.20 -2.88 -38.07
C GLY A 314 6.04 -3.76 -38.55
N THR A 315 5.87 -3.93 -39.86
CA THR A 315 4.74 -4.74 -40.38
C THR A 315 5.05 -6.24 -40.40
N GLY A 316 6.32 -6.65 -40.40
CA GLY A 316 6.75 -8.05 -40.52
C GLY A 316 6.56 -8.67 -41.91
N ASP A 317 5.55 -8.20 -42.66
CA ASP A 317 5.28 -8.53 -44.07
C ASP A 317 5.11 -7.23 -44.92
N CYS A 318 3.87 -6.74 -45.10
CA CYS A 318 3.55 -5.48 -45.78
C CYS A 318 2.31 -4.79 -45.18
N LEU A 319 2.31 -3.45 -45.18
CA LEU A 319 1.20 -2.61 -44.73
C LEU A 319 0.07 -2.59 -45.76
N LYS A 320 -1.16 -2.81 -45.31
CA LYS A 320 -2.36 -2.77 -46.16
C LYS A 320 -2.87 -1.34 -46.30
N VAL A 321 -3.01 -0.89 -47.54
CA VAL A 321 -3.67 0.37 -47.91
C VAL A 321 -5.05 0.02 -48.47
N ARG A 322 -6.10 0.66 -47.96
CA ARG A 322 -7.52 0.31 -48.22
C ARG A 322 -8.28 1.45 -48.90
N ALA A 323 -9.35 1.15 -49.65
CA ALA A 323 -10.17 2.19 -50.27
C ALA A 323 -10.88 3.07 -49.22
N THR A 324 -11.39 2.45 -48.16
CA THR A 324 -11.90 3.11 -46.95
C THR A 324 -11.34 2.43 -45.69
N PRO A 325 -11.47 3.03 -44.49
CA PRO A 325 -11.00 2.43 -43.23
C PRO A 325 -11.63 1.07 -42.89
N THR A 326 -12.71 0.68 -43.56
CA THR A 326 -13.50 -0.53 -43.27
C THR A 326 -13.56 -1.56 -44.40
N THR A 327 -13.01 -1.27 -45.58
CA THR A 327 -13.04 -2.17 -46.74
C THR A 327 -11.78 -3.02 -46.86
N ASP A 328 -11.78 -4.02 -47.75
CA ASP A 328 -10.60 -4.81 -48.10
C ASP A 328 -9.45 -3.98 -48.72
N GLN A 329 -8.26 -4.58 -48.77
CA GLN A 329 -7.03 -3.93 -49.22
C GLN A 329 -7.05 -3.64 -50.73
N VAL A 330 -6.59 -2.45 -51.12
CA VAL A 330 -6.40 -2.04 -52.52
C VAL A 330 -4.93 -2.03 -52.94
N ALA A 331 -4.01 -1.96 -51.96
CA ALA A 331 -2.58 -2.15 -52.17
C ALA A 331 -1.92 -2.71 -50.91
N CYS A 332 -0.77 -3.36 -51.09
CA CYS A 332 0.12 -3.74 -50.00
C CYS A 332 1.50 -3.16 -50.24
N VAL A 333 2.09 -2.52 -49.23
CA VAL A 333 3.33 -1.77 -49.35
C VAL A 333 4.32 -2.21 -48.26
N PRO A 334 5.59 -2.47 -48.60
CA PRO A 334 6.56 -3.01 -47.66
C PRO A 334 7.08 -1.95 -46.67
N ASP A 335 7.71 -2.41 -45.58
CA ASP A 335 8.45 -1.56 -44.65
C ASP A 335 9.50 -0.70 -45.38
N GLY A 336 9.71 0.52 -44.89
CA GLY A 336 10.58 1.51 -45.52
C GLY A 336 9.91 2.35 -46.61
N THR A 337 8.68 2.01 -47.03
CA THR A 337 7.92 2.81 -48.01
C THR A 337 7.58 4.18 -47.43
N GLN A 338 7.91 5.26 -48.16
CA GLN A 338 7.52 6.61 -47.79
C GLN A 338 6.10 6.92 -48.26
N MET A 339 5.33 7.58 -47.39
CA MET A 339 3.98 8.04 -47.66
C MET A 339 3.76 9.46 -47.18
N GLU A 340 2.81 10.13 -47.81
CA GLU A 340 2.31 11.43 -47.38
C GLU A 340 0.95 11.27 -46.71
N ILE A 341 0.77 11.88 -45.55
CA ILE A 341 -0.53 11.95 -44.89
C ILE A 341 -1.40 12.98 -45.62
N LEU A 342 -2.57 12.56 -46.09
CA LEU A 342 -3.55 13.45 -46.74
C LEU A 342 -4.67 13.89 -45.80
N GLY A 343 -4.96 13.13 -44.73
CA GLY A 343 -6.01 13.45 -43.75
C GLY A 343 -6.33 12.30 -42.80
N GLY A 344 -7.18 12.54 -41.81
CA GLY A 344 -7.49 11.59 -40.72
C GLY A 344 -7.34 12.24 -39.33
N PRO A 345 -7.45 11.47 -38.24
CA PRO A 345 -7.76 10.03 -38.23
C PRO A 345 -9.26 9.74 -38.40
N GLN A 346 -9.58 8.54 -38.88
CA GLN A 346 -10.91 7.94 -38.80
C GLN A 346 -10.82 6.53 -38.20
N THR A 347 -11.83 6.12 -37.44
CA THR A 347 -11.89 4.76 -36.88
C THR A 347 -12.13 3.72 -37.99
N GLY A 348 -11.23 2.74 -38.10
CA GLY A 348 -11.29 1.66 -39.08
C GLY A 348 -11.50 0.27 -38.47
N ILE A 349 -11.21 -0.76 -39.25
CA ILE A 349 -11.36 -2.17 -38.82
C ILE A 349 -10.60 -2.41 -37.50
N GLY A 350 -11.28 -3.08 -36.56
CA GLY A 350 -10.71 -3.42 -35.26
C GLY A 350 -10.61 -2.25 -34.28
N GLY A 351 -11.26 -1.11 -34.57
CA GLY A 351 -11.25 0.07 -33.71
C GLY A 351 -9.96 0.90 -33.80
N ASN A 352 -9.06 0.58 -34.73
CA ASN A 352 -7.80 1.29 -34.90
C ASN A 352 -7.99 2.62 -35.65
N ALA A 353 -7.10 3.57 -35.41
CA ALA A 353 -7.09 4.84 -36.12
C ALA A 353 -6.42 4.68 -37.49
N PHE A 354 -7.16 5.01 -38.55
CA PHE A 354 -6.71 4.99 -39.93
C PHE A 354 -6.53 6.40 -40.47
N TRP A 355 -5.47 6.55 -41.26
CA TRP A 355 -5.08 7.80 -41.91
C TRP A 355 -5.14 7.63 -43.41
N ASN A 356 -5.64 8.66 -44.10
CA ASN A 356 -5.58 8.75 -45.54
C ASN A 356 -4.14 9.08 -45.93
N VAL A 357 -3.54 8.24 -46.77
CA VAL A 357 -2.14 8.28 -47.15
C VAL A 357 -1.97 8.18 -48.67
N ARG A 358 -0.94 8.83 -49.19
CA ARG A 358 -0.47 8.69 -50.57
C ARG A 358 0.91 8.07 -50.57
N VAL A 359 1.08 6.96 -51.29
CA VAL A 359 2.38 6.28 -51.43
C VAL A 359 3.31 7.12 -52.30
N LYS A 360 4.49 7.49 -51.78
CA LYS A 360 5.47 8.35 -52.48
C LYS A 360 6.60 7.59 -53.17
N THR A 361 6.88 6.36 -52.74
CA THR A 361 8.01 5.57 -53.24
C THR A 361 7.62 4.12 -53.50
N GLY A 362 8.25 3.44 -54.47
CA GLY A 362 8.08 2.01 -54.73
C GLY A 362 7.02 1.67 -55.78
N ALA A 363 6.73 0.37 -55.96
CA ALA A 363 5.90 -0.14 -57.06
C ALA A 363 4.43 0.33 -57.02
N SER A 364 3.93 0.77 -55.86
CA SER A 364 2.58 1.33 -55.68
C SER A 364 2.60 2.86 -55.54
N GLN A 365 3.65 3.54 -56.02
CA GLN A 365 3.76 5.00 -55.99
C GLN A 365 2.55 5.66 -56.66
N GLY A 366 1.97 6.65 -55.98
CA GLY A 366 0.78 7.38 -56.42
C GLY A 366 -0.55 6.80 -55.93
N VAL A 367 -0.57 5.58 -55.38
CA VAL A 367 -1.79 5.01 -54.77
C VAL A 367 -2.20 5.82 -53.55
N VAL A 368 -3.50 6.14 -53.47
CA VAL A 368 -4.13 6.85 -52.34
C VAL A 368 -5.13 5.91 -51.66
N GLY A 369 -5.09 5.85 -50.34
CA GLY A 369 -6.03 5.06 -49.56
C GLY A 369 -5.79 5.21 -48.05
N TRP A 370 -6.42 4.36 -47.25
CA TRP A 370 -6.39 4.45 -45.79
C TRP A 370 -5.51 3.37 -45.19
N SER A 371 -4.69 3.73 -44.20
CA SER A 371 -3.83 2.79 -43.47
C SER A 371 -3.72 3.10 -41.98
N ALA A 372 -3.43 2.10 -41.17
CA ALA A 372 -3.42 2.21 -39.71
C ALA A 372 -2.15 2.92 -39.20
N ASP A 373 -2.28 3.82 -38.22
CA ASP A 373 -1.17 4.62 -37.70
C ASP A 373 -0.10 3.83 -36.95
N LEU A 374 -0.46 2.72 -36.31
CA LEU A 374 0.46 1.84 -35.59
C LEU A 374 1.61 1.28 -36.43
N PHE A 375 1.58 1.44 -37.77
CA PHE A 375 2.65 1.05 -38.68
C PHE A 375 3.30 2.23 -39.42
N LEU A 376 2.99 3.47 -39.03
CA LEU A 376 3.51 4.69 -39.64
C LEU A 376 4.41 5.42 -38.63
N SER A 377 5.62 5.78 -39.06
CA SER A 377 6.55 6.57 -38.26
C SER A 377 6.92 7.86 -38.98
N LYS A 378 6.93 8.99 -38.27
CA LYS A 378 7.34 10.29 -38.82
C LYS A 378 8.84 10.29 -39.07
N GLN A 379 9.27 10.64 -40.29
CA GLN A 379 10.70 10.63 -40.62
C GLN A 379 11.37 11.89 -40.08
N THR A 380 12.18 11.78 -39.03
CA THR A 380 13.09 12.84 -38.58
C THR A 380 14.48 12.68 -39.19
N ALA A 381 15.07 13.79 -39.64
CA ALA A 381 16.38 13.81 -40.30
C ALA A 381 17.50 13.22 -39.42
N THR A 382 18.32 12.37 -40.03
CA THR A 382 19.40 11.57 -39.41
C THR A 382 20.60 12.44 -38.97
N PRO A 383 21.25 12.19 -37.81
CA PRO A 383 22.55 12.79 -37.48
C PRO A 383 23.74 11.90 -37.87
N ALA A 384 24.84 12.56 -38.26
CA ALA A 384 26.16 11.98 -38.54
C ALA A 384 26.92 11.57 -37.25
N PRO A 385 27.94 10.69 -37.31
CA PRO A 385 28.59 10.16 -36.12
C PRO A 385 29.60 11.16 -35.51
N SER A 386 29.76 11.15 -34.18
CA SER A 386 30.84 11.87 -33.49
C SER A 386 31.45 11.06 -32.33
N PRO A 387 32.75 11.24 -32.06
CA PRO A 387 33.44 10.65 -30.91
C PRO A 387 33.30 11.52 -29.64
N THR A 388 33.59 10.87 -28.50
CA THR A 388 33.76 11.40 -27.14
C THR A 388 32.46 11.59 -26.32
N PRO A 389 32.37 11.06 -25.08
CA PRO A 389 31.11 10.97 -24.35
C PRO A 389 30.74 12.32 -23.69
N PRO A 390 29.53 12.86 -23.90
CA PRO A 390 29.05 14.02 -23.16
C PRO A 390 28.35 13.60 -21.86
N SER A 391 28.43 14.50 -20.88
CA SER A 391 27.61 14.57 -19.67
C SER A 391 26.14 14.23 -19.96
N THR A 392 25.58 13.33 -19.17
CA THR A 392 24.17 12.94 -19.23
C THR A 392 23.27 14.17 -19.06
N PRO A 393 22.39 14.49 -20.03
CA PRO A 393 21.37 15.52 -19.82
C PRO A 393 20.44 15.08 -18.68
N PRO A 394 19.84 16.00 -17.91
CA PRO A 394 18.82 15.65 -16.93
C PRO A 394 17.69 14.86 -17.63
N PRO A 395 17.07 13.89 -16.93
CA PRO A 395 16.12 12.97 -17.55
C PRO A 395 14.99 13.77 -18.21
N THR A 396 14.91 13.69 -19.54
CA THR A 396 13.76 14.19 -20.29
C THR A 396 12.56 13.35 -19.93
N ILE A 397 11.53 14.00 -19.41
CA ILE A 397 10.25 13.39 -19.10
C ILE A 397 9.67 12.88 -20.41
N PRO A 398 9.35 11.58 -20.55
CA PRO A 398 8.44 11.17 -21.59
C PRO A 398 7.14 11.95 -21.39
N ASN A 399 6.52 12.44 -22.46
CA ASN A 399 5.21 13.11 -22.39
C ASN A 399 4.17 12.06 -21.93
N VAL A 400 4.08 11.84 -20.62
CA VAL A 400 3.09 10.98 -20.01
C VAL A 400 1.84 11.83 -19.84
N ASP A 401 0.76 11.48 -20.53
CA ASP A 401 -0.53 12.15 -20.35
C ASP A 401 -0.95 12.07 -18.87
N PRO A 402 -0.96 13.20 -18.14
CA PRO A 402 -1.24 13.21 -16.70
C PRO A 402 -2.72 12.99 -16.39
N ALA A 403 -3.62 13.16 -17.35
CA ALA A 403 -5.07 13.12 -17.13
C ALA A 403 -5.60 11.69 -16.85
N ASN A 404 -4.84 10.66 -17.23
CA ASN A 404 -5.25 9.26 -17.15
C ASN A 404 -4.43 8.45 -16.12
N ARG A 405 -3.87 9.10 -15.09
CA ARG A 405 -3.04 8.46 -14.06
C ARG A 405 -3.66 8.55 -12.67
N TYR A 406 -3.39 7.59 -11.80
CA TYR A 406 -3.88 7.62 -10.41
C TYR A 406 -3.42 8.88 -9.65
N TRP A 407 -2.24 9.42 -9.99
CA TRP A 407 -1.75 10.73 -9.54
C TRP A 407 -0.79 11.34 -10.55
N LEU A 408 -0.46 12.62 -10.36
CA LEU A 408 0.47 13.35 -11.22
C LEU A 408 1.90 12.78 -11.11
N PRO A 409 2.54 12.41 -12.24
CA PRO A 409 3.96 12.05 -12.28
C PRO A 409 4.85 13.16 -11.70
N GLN A 410 5.84 12.78 -10.89
CA GLN A 410 6.78 13.74 -10.27
C GLN A 410 8.15 13.71 -10.94
N ARG A 411 8.84 14.86 -10.88
CA ARG A 411 10.23 15.02 -11.29
C ARG A 411 11.13 14.88 -10.07
N PHE A 412 12.19 14.09 -10.19
CA PHE A 412 13.21 13.94 -9.16
C PHE A 412 14.46 13.26 -9.75
N PHE A 413 15.58 13.36 -9.04
CA PHE A 413 16.79 12.59 -9.31
C PHE A 413 16.93 11.38 -8.37
N MET A 414 17.27 10.21 -8.91
CA MET A 414 17.78 9.12 -8.07
C MET A 414 19.22 9.45 -7.62
N PRO A 415 19.75 8.81 -6.55
CA PRO A 415 21.15 8.96 -6.19
C PRO A 415 22.08 8.81 -7.41
N ASP A 416 22.82 9.88 -7.73
CA ASP A 416 23.68 9.91 -8.91
C ASP A 416 25.05 9.29 -8.61
N PHE A 417 25.18 7.99 -8.91
CA PHE A 417 26.43 7.24 -8.75
C PHE A 417 27.60 7.73 -9.63
N GLY A 418 27.36 8.65 -10.57
CA GLY A 418 28.42 9.36 -11.26
C GLY A 418 29.11 10.42 -10.39
N SER A 419 28.52 10.81 -9.27
CA SER A 419 29.16 11.63 -8.24
C SER A 419 29.99 10.78 -7.30
N ALA A 420 31.26 11.16 -7.10
CA ALA A 420 32.16 10.46 -6.18
C ALA A 420 31.61 10.44 -4.74
N ALA A 421 30.97 11.52 -4.28
CA ALA A 421 30.39 11.60 -2.95
C ALA A 421 29.21 10.63 -2.76
N VAL A 422 28.36 10.50 -3.78
CA VAL A 422 27.23 9.55 -3.74
C VAL A 422 27.73 8.12 -3.86
N ALA A 423 28.65 7.84 -4.77
CA ALA A 423 29.24 6.51 -4.93
C ALA A 423 29.96 6.04 -3.66
N GLU A 424 30.65 6.95 -2.96
CA GLU A 424 31.26 6.69 -1.66
C GLU A 424 30.21 6.30 -0.61
N ALA A 425 29.16 7.12 -0.46
CA ALA A 425 28.13 6.91 0.55
C ALA A 425 27.38 5.57 0.40
N PHE A 426 27.22 5.11 -0.84
CA PHE A 426 26.54 3.85 -1.15
C PHE A 426 27.48 2.65 -1.28
N LYS A 427 28.73 2.71 -0.82
CA LYS A 427 29.55 1.50 -0.73
C LYS A 427 28.84 0.45 0.14
N PRO A 428 28.67 -0.80 -0.34
CA PRO A 428 28.00 -1.86 0.43
C PRO A 428 28.57 -2.05 1.85
N GLN A 429 29.88 -1.84 2.02
CA GLN A 429 30.54 -1.97 3.32
C GLN A 429 29.98 -0.98 4.36
N HIS A 430 29.66 0.26 3.98
CA HIS A 430 29.11 1.25 4.92
C HIS A 430 27.75 0.83 5.47
N PHE A 431 26.93 0.17 4.64
CA PHE A 431 25.68 -0.43 5.09
C PHE A 431 25.95 -1.59 6.06
N LEU A 432 26.84 -2.51 5.70
CA LEU A 432 27.16 -3.69 6.52
C LEU A 432 27.73 -3.27 7.89
N ASP A 433 28.69 -2.34 7.91
CA ASP A 433 29.26 -1.80 9.14
C ASP A 433 28.17 -1.15 10.02
N CYS A 434 27.23 -0.42 9.40
CA CYS A 434 26.13 0.17 10.13
C CYS A 434 25.15 -0.88 10.67
N GLN A 435 24.85 -1.93 9.89
CA GLN A 435 24.01 -3.05 10.33
C GLN A 435 24.64 -3.79 11.52
N GLU A 436 25.94 -4.10 11.46
CA GLU A 436 26.67 -4.74 12.56
C GLU A 436 26.68 -3.88 13.84
N ALA A 437 26.67 -2.56 13.70
CA ALA A 437 26.50 -1.61 14.81
C ALA A 437 25.03 -1.45 15.28
N GLY A 438 24.10 -2.27 14.79
CA GLY A 438 22.67 -2.18 15.11
C GLY A 438 22.02 -0.88 14.63
N PHE A 439 22.58 -0.25 13.60
CA PHE A 439 22.25 1.08 13.11
C PHE A 439 22.44 2.23 14.12
N SER A 440 23.10 1.97 15.25
CA SER A 440 23.39 2.99 16.25
C SER A 440 24.30 4.09 15.68
N GLY A 441 24.01 5.34 16.00
CA GLY A 441 24.71 6.50 15.42
C GLY A 441 24.25 6.87 14.00
N GLY A 442 23.32 6.11 13.43
CA GLY A 442 22.60 6.39 12.18
C GLY A 442 23.46 6.59 10.95
N CYS A 443 24.50 5.77 10.79
CA CYS A 443 25.21 5.55 9.52
C CYS A 443 25.72 6.83 8.82
N PRO A 444 26.50 7.72 9.47
CA PRO A 444 26.94 8.97 8.84
C PRO A 444 27.77 8.76 7.56
N ALA A 445 28.47 7.63 7.43
CA ALA A 445 29.21 7.27 6.22
C ALA A 445 28.29 7.04 4.99
N MET A 446 26.99 6.86 5.21
CA MET A 446 25.98 6.73 4.17
C MET A 446 25.25 8.05 3.88
N ASP A 447 25.56 9.16 4.56
CA ASP A 447 24.96 10.44 4.18
C ASP A 447 25.45 10.85 2.78
N TYR A 448 24.53 11.26 1.90
CA TYR A 448 24.87 11.64 0.53
C TYR A 448 24.20 12.96 0.11
N PRO A 449 24.83 13.75 -0.76
CA PRO A 449 24.24 15.00 -1.24
C PRO A 449 23.13 14.75 -2.27
N THR A 450 21.99 15.39 -2.11
CA THR A 450 20.89 15.46 -3.10
C THR A 450 20.94 16.72 -3.96
N THR A 451 21.89 17.63 -3.67
CA THR A 451 22.24 18.78 -4.52
C THR A 451 23.69 18.62 -4.99
N ILE A 452 23.90 18.54 -6.30
CA ILE A 452 25.21 18.36 -6.94
C ILE A 452 25.33 19.39 -8.08
N PRO A 453 25.68 20.64 -7.78
CA PRO A 453 25.64 21.75 -8.74
C PRO A 453 26.45 21.49 -10.00
N GLU A 454 27.64 20.88 -9.85
CA GLU A 454 28.54 20.55 -10.95
C GLU A 454 27.96 19.50 -11.93
N ARG A 455 26.85 18.85 -11.56
CA ARG A 455 26.11 17.88 -12.38
C ARG A 455 24.68 18.32 -12.68
N ASN A 456 24.31 19.56 -12.33
CA ASN A 456 22.95 20.09 -12.43
C ASN A 456 21.89 19.25 -11.69
N VAL A 457 22.27 18.61 -10.58
CA VAL A 457 21.34 17.88 -9.72
C VAL A 457 20.85 18.83 -8.63
N VAL A 458 19.55 19.05 -8.59
CA VAL A 458 18.88 19.84 -7.55
C VAL A 458 17.63 19.08 -7.07
N PRO A 459 17.25 19.22 -5.79
CA PRO A 459 16.04 18.58 -5.28
C PRO A 459 14.76 19.21 -5.83
N HIS A 460 13.68 18.43 -5.82
CA HIS A 460 12.38 18.82 -6.33
C HIS A 460 11.30 18.74 -5.25
N ALA A 461 10.33 19.66 -5.34
CA ALA A 461 9.12 19.61 -4.53
C ALA A 461 8.04 18.73 -5.19
N ASP A 462 7.19 18.15 -4.36
CA ASP A 462 5.95 17.49 -4.79
C ASP A 462 5.00 18.52 -5.42
N THR A 463 4.45 18.19 -6.59
CA THR A 463 3.50 19.05 -7.31
C THR A 463 2.04 18.69 -7.04
N THR A 464 1.75 17.77 -6.11
CA THR A 464 0.39 17.42 -5.71
C THR A 464 -0.28 18.64 -5.09
N PRO A 465 -1.50 19.01 -5.53
CA PRO A 465 -2.25 20.11 -4.93
C PRO A 465 -2.49 19.90 -3.43
N PRO A 466 -2.58 20.99 -2.63
CA PRO A 466 -2.95 20.89 -1.22
C PRO A 466 -4.31 20.19 -1.03
N PRO A 467 -4.48 19.35 0.01
CA PRO A 467 -5.73 18.65 0.24
C PRO A 467 -6.88 19.60 0.61
N ASN A 468 -8.08 19.27 0.17
CA ASN A 468 -9.29 19.92 0.68
C ASN A 468 -9.65 19.37 2.07
N GLN A 469 -9.36 20.14 3.11
CA GLN A 469 -9.64 19.76 4.51
C GLN A 469 -11.13 19.58 4.83
N SER A 470 -12.05 20.14 4.03
CA SER A 470 -13.49 19.93 4.25
C SER A 470 -13.92 18.48 4.01
N LEU A 471 -13.09 17.67 3.38
CA LEU A 471 -13.38 16.26 3.08
C LEU A 471 -13.19 15.34 4.30
N VAL A 472 -12.52 15.77 5.36
CA VAL A 472 -12.24 14.91 6.53
C VAL A 472 -13.52 14.34 7.12
N SER A 473 -14.56 15.16 7.30
CA SER A 473 -15.85 14.72 7.82
C SER A 473 -16.54 13.71 6.91
N THR A 474 -16.26 13.71 5.60
CA THR A 474 -16.82 12.75 4.65
C THR A 474 -16.17 11.36 4.74
N PHE A 475 -14.94 11.29 5.25
CA PHE A 475 -14.23 10.02 5.47
C PHE A 475 -14.48 9.43 6.86
N LEU A 476 -14.86 10.25 7.83
CA LEU A 476 -15.17 9.82 9.18
C LEU A 476 -16.66 9.53 9.38
N GLY A 477 -17.54 10.34 8.77
CA GLY A 477 -18.98 10.29 9.05
C GLY A 477 -19.31 10.55 10.52
N ASP A 478 -20.50 10.12 10.93
CA ASP A 478 -20.95 10.04 12.32
C ASP A 478 -21.58 8.66 12.57
N PRO A 479 -20.75 7.59 12.61
CA PRO A 479 -21.26 6.24 12.78
C PRO A 479 -21.84 6.03 14.17
N LYS A 480 -22.90 5.23 14.26
CA LYS A 480 -23.53 4.88 15.53
C LYS A 480 -24.01 3.43 15.52
N LEU A 481 -23.42 2.60 16.36
CA LEU A 481 -23.78 1.19 16.44
C LEU A 481 -25.04 0.95 17.28
N GLN A 482 -25.89 0.06 16.76
CA GLN A 482 -27.01 -0.55 17.44
C GLN A 482 -26.94 -2.07 17.26
N TYR A 483 -27.41 -2.81 18.26
CA TYR A 483 -27.31 -4.26 18.30
C TYR A 483 -28.70 -4.90 18.38
N SER A 484 -28.86 -6.05 17.75
CA SER A 484 -30.03 -6.91 17.92
C SER A 484 -29.60 -8.37 18.05
N GLY A 485 -30.37 -9.14 18.81
CA GLY A 485 -30.05 -10.52 19.17
C GLY A 485 -30.00 -10.75 20.69
N PRO A 486 -29.72 -11.98 21.12
CA PRO A 486 -29.71 -12.35 22.52
C PRO A 486 -28.49 -11.79 23.26
N THR A 487 -28.69 -11.37 24.51
CA THR A 487 -27.62 -11.01 25.46
C THR A 487 -27.16 -12.21 26.31
N THR A 488 -27.83 -13.35 26.18
CA THR A 488 -27.47 -14.63 26.79
C THR A 488 -27.71 -15.76 25.80
N LEU A 489 -26.69 -16.60 25.58
CA LEU A 489 -26.75 -17.78 24.75
C LEU A 489 -26.45 -19.02 25.58
N THR A 490 -27.26 -20.08 25.39
CA THR A 490 -26.94 -21.42 25.90
C THR A 490 -26.54 -22.28 24.72
N LEU A 491 -25.25 -22.57 24.61
CA LEU A 491 -24.67 -23.32 23.50
C LEU A 491 -24.20 -24.69 23.97
N ARG A 492 -24.26 -25.68 23.10
CA ARG A 492 -23.77 -27.03 23.37
C ARG A 492 -23.01 -27.62 22.18
N VAL A 493 -22.01 -28.44 22.47
CA VAL A 493 -21.45 -29.39 21.52
C VAL A 493 -22.25 -30.68 21.64
N GLU A 494 -22.96 -31.03 20.58
CA GLU A 494 -23.78 -32.24 20.51
C GLU A 494 -22.90 -33.49 20.41
N SER A 495 -23.48 -34.67 20.69
CA SER A 495 -22.75 -35.96 20.59
C SER A 495 -22.24 -36.26 19.17
N SER A 496 -22.79 -35.59 18.15
CA SER A 496 -22.32 -35.61 16.77
C SER A 496 -21.01 -34.83 16.55
N GLY A 497 -20.57 -34.05 17.55
CA GLY A 497 -19.48 -33.09 17.44
C GLY A 497 -19.90 -31.73 16.87
N VAL A 498 -21.17 -31.54 16.51
CA VAL A 498 -21.69 -30.27 16.00
C VAL A 498 -22.01 -29.32 17.15
N ALA A 499 -21.52 -28.09 17.09
CA ALA A 499 -21.86 -27.04 18.03
C ALA A 499 -23.14 -26.29 17.61
N THR A 500 -24.04 -26.05 18.55
CA THR A 500 -25.15 -25.11 18.36
C THR A 500 -24.65 -23.68 18.31
N ASN A 501 -25.37 -22.79 17.64
CA ASN A 501 -25.00 -21.39 17.50
C ASN A 501 -26.11 -20.43 17.95
N GLY A 502 -25.73 -19.17 18.10
CA GLY A 502 -26.62 -18.02 18.18
C GLY A 502 -26.23 -16.96 17.16
N VAL A 503 -27.16 -16.05 16.86
CA VAL A 503 -26.93 -14.97 15.88
C VAL A 503 -27.17 -13.63 16.53
N VAL A 504 -26.25 -12.70 16.33
CA VAL A 504 -26.38 -11.28 16.68
C VAL A 504 -26.12 -10.43 15.45
N THR A 505 -26.79 -9.29 15.38
CA THR A 505 -26.64 -8.34 14.29
C THR A 505 -26.16 -7.01 14.82
N VAL A 506 -25.12 -6.47 14.19
CA VAL A 506 -24.57 -5.14 14.43
C VAL A 506 -25.00 -4.23 13.29
N LYS A 507 -25.69 -3.15 13.63
CA LYS A 507 -26.22 -2.19 12.66
C LYS A 507 -25.58 -0.82 12.87
N ASN A 508 -25.28 -0.12 11.78
CA ASN A 508 -24.98 1.31 11.83
C ASN A 508 -26.27 2.11 11.59
N VAL A 509 -26.75 2.82 12.61
CA VAL A 509 -27.89 3.76 12.50
C VAL A 509 -27.43 5.20 12.27
N GLY A 510 -26.12 5.46 12.32
CA GLY A 510 -25.50 6.70 11.89
C GLY A 510 -25.14 6.66 10.41
N THR A 511 -24.08 7.36 10.04
CA THR A 511 -23.59 7.45 8.66
C THR A 511 -22.30 6.67 8.46
N TRP A 512 -21.97 6.41 7.20
CA TRP A 512 -20.67 5.90 6.77
C TRP A 512 -20.24 4.57 7.42
N ILE A 513 -18.94 4.38 7.65
CA ILE A 513 -18.34 3.15 8.15
C ILE A 513 -18.34 3.17 9.68
N ALA A 514 -19.01 2.20 10.32
CA ALA A 514 -18.96 1.99 11.76
C ALA A 514 -18.06 0.79 12.10
N PRO A 515 -16.77 1.00 12.40
CA PRO A 515 -15.85 -0.07 12.77
C PRO A 515 -16.11 -0.55 14.20
N PHE A 516 -16.03 -1.86 14.39
CA PHE A 516 -16.06 -2.48 15.72
C PHE A 516 -15.07 -3.63 15.81
N ARG A 517 -14.67 -3.96 17.04
CA ARG A 517 -13.94 -5.19 17.34
C ARG A 517 -14.82 -6.20 18.05
N VAL A 518 -14.43 -7.46 17.94
CA VAL A 518 -15.02 -8.58 18.66
C VAL A 518 -13.95 -9.14 19.61
N ARG A 519 -14.32 -9.40 20.86
CA ARG A 519 -13.45 -10.10 21.82
C ARG A 519 -14.21 -11.22 22.49
N THR A 520 -13.54 -12.33 22.73
CA THR A 520 -14.08 -13.45 23.50
C THR A 520 -13.25 -13.66 24.77
N THR A 521 -13.86 -14.17 25.83
CA THR A 521 -13.14 -14.49 27.08
C THR A 521 -12.57 -15.90 27.08
N ALA A 522 -12.73 -16.64 25.99
CA ALA A 522 -12.31 -18.01 25.85
C ALA A 522 -12.09 -18.33 24.37
N ASP A 523 -11.01 -19.06 24.09
CA ASP A 523 -10.59 -19.53 22.77
C ASP A 523 -11.59 -20.48 22.11
N TRP A 524 -12.33 -21.25 22.90
CA TRP A 524 -13.40 -22.12 22.43
C TRP A 524 -14.67 -21.38 22.03
N ILE A 525 -14.77 -20.07 22.24
CA ILE A 525 -15.86 -19.24 21.69
C ILE A 525 -15.37 -18.62 20.38
N VAL A 526 -16.03 -18.97 19.28
CA VAL A 526 -15.69 -18.45 17.95
C VAL A 526 -16.85 -17.64 17.39
N VAL A 527 -16.52 -16.58 16.67
CA VAL A 527 -17.48 -15.67 16.05
C VAL A 527 -17.16 -15.58 14.57
N TYR A 528 -18.15 -15.71 13.69
CA TYR A 528 -17.93 -15.62 12.25
C TYR A 528 -19.14 -15.07 11.48
N HIS A 529 -18.96 -14.70 10.21
CA HIS A 529 -20.08 -14.31 9.33
C HIS A 529 -20.84 -15.53 8.81
N PRO A 530 -22.19 -15.50 8.72
CA PRO A 530 -22.95 -16.57 8.08
C PRO A 530 -22.39 -16.93 6.70
N GLY A 531 -22.03 -18.20 6.50
CA GLY A 531 -21.45 -18.71 5.26
C GLY A 531 -19.91 -18.62 5.16
N ASP A 532 -19.23 -18.02 6.14
CA ASP A 532 -17.77 -17.98 6.25
C ASP A 532 -17.30 -18.48 7.62
N SER A 533 -17.48 -19.77 7.90
CA SER A 533 -16.98 -20.40 9.13
C SER A 533 -15.49 -20.74 9.07
N THR A 534 -14.77 -20.26 8.06
CA THR A 534 -13.35 -20.56 7.85
C THR A 534 -12.42 -19.58 8.57
N ARG A 535 -12.95 -18.42 8.95
CA ARG A 535 -12.29 -17.36 9.68
C ARG A 535 -13.03 -17.06 10.97
N THR A 536 -12.30 -16.62 11.99
CA THR A 536 -12.91 -16.05 13.21
C THR A 536 -12.88 -14.54 13.05
N ILE A 537 -13.95 -13.81 13.34
CA ILE A 537 -13.97 -12.36 13.16
C ILE A 537 -13.47 -11.68 14.43
N ASP A 538 -12.33 -11.00 14.30
CA ASP A 538 -11.71 -10.18 15.35
C ASP A 538 -12.19 -8.71 15.29
N GLY A 539 -12.69 -8.29 14.13
CA GLY A 539 -13.27 -6.98 13.91
C GLY A 539 -13.92 -6.87 12.54
N SER A 540 -14.93 -6.02 12.42
CA SER A 540 -15.70 -5.87 11.19
C SER A 540 -16.33 -4.47 11.16
N VAL A 541 -17.10 -4.20 10.11
CA VAL A 541 -17.77 -2.92 9.89
C VAL A 541 -19.26 -3.13 9.67
N ALA A 542 -20.07 -2.19 10.17
CA ALA A 542 -21.44 -1.98 9.71
C ALA A 542 -21.51 -0.68 8.92
N ILE A 543 -22.24 -0.67 7.81
CA ILE A 543 -22.30 0.48 6.88
C ILE A 543 -23.64 1.18 7.02
N GLY A 544 -23.60 2.51 7.15
CA GLY A 544 -24.78 3.37 7.27
C GLY A 544 -25.65 3.33 6.03
N ALA A 545 -26.96 3.55 6.22
CA ALA A 545 -27.95 3.47 5.15
C ALA A 545 -27.80 4.56 4.07
N ASP A 546 -26.95 5.57 4.30
CA ASP A 546 -26.58 6.62 3.36
C ASP A 546 -25.65 6.13 2.24
N THR A 547 -24.94 5.01 2.46
CA THR A 547 -23.90 4.51 1.56
C THR A 547 -24.35 3.30 0.76
N ASP A 548 -23.96 3.22 -0.51
CA ASP A 548 -24.13 2.01 -1.32
C ASP A 548 -23.10 0.95 -0.92
N VAL A 549 -23.56 -0.28 -0.73
CA VAL A 549 -22.70 -1.46 -0.56
C VAL A 549 -22.90 -2.40 -1.73
N VAL A 550 -21.86 -2.54 -2.54
CA VAL A 550 -21.84 -3.42 -3.72
C VAL A 550 -21.82 -4.87 -3.26
N THR A 551 -22.84 -5.63 -3.66
CA THR A 551 -22.98 -7.06 -3.37
C THR A 551 -22.66 -7.92 -4.59
N GLN A 552 -22.66 -7.32 -5.78
CA GLN A 552 -22.20 -7.94 -7.02
C GLN A 552 -21.56 -6.88 -7.91
N GLN A 553 -20.29 -7.10 -8.27
CA GLN A 553 -19.60 -6.27 -9.25
C GLN A 553 -20.20 -6.47 -10.65
N ALA A 554 -20.27 -5.41 -11.44
CA ALA A 554 -20.62 -5.52 -12.85
C ALA A 554 -19.55 -6.32 -13.61
N THR A 555 -20.01 -7.23 -14.47
CA THR A 555 -19.19 -7.90 -15.48
C THR A 555 -19.90 -7.79 -16.83
N ALA A 556 -19.26 -8.26 -17.91
CA ALA A 556 -19.89 -8.29 -19.23
C ALA A 556 -21.23 -9.05 -19.25
N SER A 557 -21.45 -9.97 -18.30
CA SER A 557 -22.63 -10.84 -18.24
C SER A 557 -23.49 -10.67 -16.98
N LYS A 558 -23.09 -9.79 -16.05
CA LYS A 558 -23.82 -9.57 -14.78
C LYS A 558 -23.89 -8.07 -14.46
N PRO A 559 -25.08 -7.54 -14.12
CA PRO A 559 -25.20 -6.14 -13.72
C PRO A 559 -24.56 -5.89 -12.35
N ARG A 560 -24.18 -4.64 -12.08
CA ARG A 560 -23.84 -4.18 -10.72
C ARG A 560 -25.09 -4.30 -9.84
N LEU A 561 -24.95 -4.89 -8.66
CA LEU A 561 -25.97 -4.89 -7.62
C LEU A 561 -25.41 -4.24 -6.36
N ALA A 562 -26.18 -3.35 -5.74
CA ALA A 562 -25.85 -2.70 -4.49
C ALA A 562 -27.08 -2.56 -3.60
N VAL A 563 -26.85 -2.48 -2.29
CA VAL A 563 -27.86 -2.23 -1.26
C VAL A 563 -27.48 -0.99 -0.46
N LYS A 564 -28.46 -0.32 0.14
CA LYS A 564 -28.22 0.84 1.02
C LYS A 564 -27.86 0.36 2.42
N GLY A 565 -26.65 0.70 2.86
CA GLY A 565 -26.06 0.22 4.10
C GLY A 565 -25.84 -1.29 4.12
N ARG A 566 -25.21 -1.76 5.19
CA ARG A 566 -25.01 -3.18 5.43
C ARG A 566 -24.84 -3.44 6.92
N ASP A 567 -25.76 -4.23 7.47
CA ASP A 567 -25.62 -4.77 8.81
C ASP A 567 -24.54 -5.86 8.81
N SER A 568 -23.82 -5.98 9.92
CA SER A 568 -22.85 -7.04 10.17
C SER A 568 -23.51 -8.14 11.00
N VAL A 569 -23.81 -9.27 10.37
CA VAL A 569 -24.45 -10.42 11.03
C VAL A 569 -23.35 -11.37 11.49
N LEU A 570 -23.38 -11.74 12.78
CA LEU A 570 -22.37 -12.55 13.43
C LEU A 570 -23.02 -13.81 14.01
N VAL A 571 -22.45 -14.95 13.70
CA VAL A 571 -22.77 -16.25 14.31
C VAL A 571 -21.79 -16.47 15.45
N ILE A 572 -22.30 -16.71 16.65
CA ILE A 572 -21.53 -17.08 17.84
C ILE A 572 -21.72 -18.58 18.05
N THR A 573 -20.62 -19.34 18.08
CA THR A 573 -20.66 -20.79 18.30
C THR A 573 -19.46 -21.24 19.15
N LEU A 574 -19.35 -22.55 19.34
CA LEU A 574 -18.28 -23.19 20.09
C LEU A 574 -17.35 -23.93 19.13
N ASP A 575 -16.04 -23.86 19.36
CA ASP A 575 -15.07 -24.75 18.72
C ASP A 575 -15.02 -26.08 19.50
N PRO A 576 -15.52 -27.20 18.93
CA PRO A 576 -15.50 -28.49 19.62
C PRO A 576 -14.09 -29.01 19.92
N ALA A 577 -13.06 -28.59 19.18
CA ALA A 577 -11.69 -29.04 19.38
C ALA A 577 -11.04 -28.36 20.59
N LEU A 578 -11.36 -27.08 20.83
CA LEU A 578 -10.81 -26.30 21.95
C LEU A 578 -11.68 -26.40 23.21
N MET A 579 -12.97 -26.71 23.06
CA MET A 579 -13.88 -26.75 24.20
C MET A 579 -13.62 -27.96 25.12
N PRO A 580 -13.39 -27.74 26.44
CA PRO A 580 -13.27 -28.83 27.41
C PRO A 580 -14.60 -29.54 27.66
N GLU A 581 -14.56 -30.80 28.13
CA GLU A 581 -15.76 -31.52 28.57
C GLU A 581 -16.33 -30.90 29.86
N GLY A 582 -17.66 -30.80 29.96
CA GLY A 582 -18.35 -30.18 31.09
C GLY A 582 -19.12 -28.92 30.72
N ALA A 583 -19.42 -28.10 31.73
CA ALA A 583 -20.15 -26.85 31.58
C ALA A 583 -19.26 -25.66 31.96
N PHE A 584 -19.23 -24.64 31.10
CA PHE A 584 -18.39 -23.47 31.22
C PHE A 584 -19.18 -22.20 30.89
N THR A 585 -18.65 -21.06 31.31
CA THR A 585 -19.20 -19.74 30.96
C THR A 585 -18.13 -18.88 30.31
N GLY A 586 -18.53 -18.06 29.36
CA GLY A 586 -17.70 -17.02 28.78
C GLY A 586 -18.53 -15.86 28.26
N LYS A 587 -17.87 -14.90 27.62
CA LYS A 587 -18.52 -13.71 27.06
C LYS A 587 -17.99 -13.39 25.69
N VAL A 588 -18.85 -12.81 24.87
CA VAL A 588 -18.49 -12.10 23.64
C VAL A 588 -18.75 -10.62 23.85
N TYR A 589 -17.76 -9.79 23.56
CA TYR A 589 -17.85 -8.33 23.54
C TYR A 589 -17.81 -7.85 22.10
N ILE A 590 -18.76 -6.98 21.73
CA ILE A 590 -18.75 -6.25 20.46
C ILE A 590 -18.65 -4.77 20.79
N GLU A 591 -17.57 -4.15 20.36
CA GLU A 591 -17.13 -2.86 20.87
C GLU A 591 -16.93 -1.85 19.73
N PRO A 592 -17.65 -0.72 19.74
CA PRO A 592 -17.43 0.34 18.75
C PRO A 592 -16.01 0.92 18.90
N LEU A 593 -15.31 1.08 17.79
CA LEU A 593 -13.96 1.64 17.75
C LEU A 593 -13.96 3.13 17.42
N PHE A 594 -15.01 3.62 16.76
CA PHE A 594 -15.19 5.01 16.39
C PHE A 594 -16.69 5.35 16.34
N GLY A 595 -17.02 6.60 16.62
CA GLY A 595 -18.40 7.09 16.70
C GLY A 595 -19.12 6.67 17.98
N GLY A 596 -20.46 6.63 17.91
CA GLY A 596 -21.33 6.32 19.03
C GLY A 596 -21.70 4.84 19.14
N GLY A 597 -22.18 4.44 20.33
CA GLY A 597 -22.61 3.07 20.62
C GLY A 597 -22.04 2.59 21.95
N GLY A 598 -22.78 1.75 22.66
CA GLY A 598 -22.29 1.09 23.87
C GLY A 598 -21.65 -0.25 23.54
N VAL A 599 -20.81 -0.76 24.43
CA VAL A 599 -20.31 -2.15 24.31
C VAL A 599 -21.49 -3.12 24.44
N PHE A 600 -21.66 -4.00 23.46
CA PHE A 600 -22.64 -5.06 23.51
C PHE A 600 -22.00 -6.34 24.07
N THR A 601 -22.60 -6.91 25.11
CA THR A 601 -22.08 -8.12 25.77
C THR A 601 -23.07 -9.26 25.63
N VAL A 602 -22.59 -10.41 25.16
CA VAL A 602 -23.33 -11.66 25.12
C VAL A 602 -22.72 -12.63 26.13
N ASN A 603 -23.49 -13.02 27.14
CA ASN A 603 -23.08 -14.08 28.07
C ASN A 603 -23.30 -15.44 27.41
N VAL A 604 -22.29 -16.31 27.44
CA VAL A 604 -22.35 -17.64 26.84
C VAL A 604 -22.27 -18.67 27.96
N ALA A 605 -23.33 -19.46 28.13
CA ALA A 605 -23.30 -20.70 28.89
C ALA A 605 -23.08 -21.85 27.91
N ALA A 606 -21.95 -22.54 28.03
CA ALA A 606 -21.52 -23.57 27.09
C ALA A 606 -21.48 -24.94 27.78
N SER A 607 -21.90 -25.99 27.07
CA SER A 607 -21.74 -27.37 27.54
C SER A 607 -21.22 -28.32 26.47
N LYS A 608 -20.37 -29.28 26.86
CA LYS A 608 -19.92 -30.39 26.00
C LYS A 608 -20.06 -31.68 26.80
N GLY A 609 -20.84 -32.61 26.27
CA GLY A 609 -21.03 -33.92 26.89
C GLY A 609 -19.71 -34.68 26.96
N ALA A 610 -19.54 -35.49 28.01
CA ALA A 610 -18.39 -36.40 28.09
C ALA A 610 -18.43 -37.36 26.90
N THR A 611 -17.33 -37.47 26.16
CA THR A 611 -17.17 -38.57 25.22
C THR A 611 -17.10 -39.86 26.03
N THR A 612 -18.12 -40.72 25.92
CA THR A 612 -18.01 -42.11 26.37
C THR A 612 -16.87 -42.74 25.56
N GLY A 613 -15.68 -42.81 26.16
CA GLY A 613 -14.48 -43.30 25.49
C GLY A 613 -14.74 -44.66 24.86
N LEU A 614 -14.33 -44.82 23.61
CA LEU A 614 -13.92 -46.14 23.16
C LEU A 614 -12.78 -46.59 24.09
N PRO A 615 -12.84 -47.78 24.70
CA PRO A 615 -11.84 -48.18 25.66
C PRO A 615 -10.51 -48.29 24.93
N PHE A 616 -9.56 -47.42 25.28
CA PHE A 616 -8.16 -47.66 25.05
C PHE A 616 -7.83 -48.99 25.75
N ARG A 617 -7.83 -50.10 25.01
CA ARG A 617 -7.07 -51.28 25.39
C ARG A 617 -5.62 -50.82 25.39
N ASN A 618 -5.10 -50.52 26.59
CA ASN A 618 -3.67 -50.54 26.83
C ASN A 618 -3.17 -51.95 26.53
N VAL A 619 -2.78 -52.20 25.28
CA VAL A 619 -1.90 -53.32 24.96
C VAL A 619 -0.51 -52.87 25.41
N LEU A 620 -0.22 -53.10 26.69
CA LEU A 620 1.16 -53.13 27.16
C LEU A 620 1.86 -54.29 26.43
N PRO A 621 2.93 -54.06 25.66
CA PRO A 621 3.77 -55.15 25.17
C PRO A 621 4.42 -55.80 26.40
N ALA A 622 4.27 -57.12 26.50
CA ALA A 622 4.88 -58.02 27.47
C ALA A 622 6.12 -57.48 28.20
N LEU A 623 5.94 -57.06 29.46
CA LEU A 623 7.00 -57.10 30.47
C LEU A 623 6.71 -58.33 31.34
N ALA A 624 7.28 -59.46 30.95
CA ALA A 624 7.44 -60.59 31.85
C ALA A 624 8.55 -60.23 32.85
N SER A 625 8.19 -60.12 34.13
CA SER A 625 9.17 -60.21 35.21
C SER A 625 9.28 -61.66 35.64
N GLU A 626 10.31 -62.37 35.19
CA GLU A 626 10.78 -63.56 35.90
C GLU A 626 12.31 -63.51 36.05
N GLY A 627 12.71 -63.52 37.33
CA GLY A 627 13.93 -64.02 37.97
C GLY A 627 15.26 -64.16 37.22
N SER A 628 16.31 -63.65 37.87
CA SER A 628 17.68 -64.21 37.87
C SER A 628 17.69 -65.73 38.15
N PRO A 629 18.76 -66.48 37.77
CA PRO A 629 20.10 -66.05 37.35
C PRO A 629 20.39 -66.10 35.85
#